data_AF-A0A9E3WPV7-F1
#
_entry.id   AF-A0A9E3WPV7-F1
#
_cell.length_a   1.000
_cell.length_b   1.000
_cell.length_c   1.000
_cell.angle_alpha   90.00
_cell.angle_beta   90.00
_cell.angle_gamma   90.00
#
_symmetry.space_group_name_H-M   'P 1'
#
loop_
_entity.id
_entity.type
_entity.pdbx_description
1 polymer ?
#
loop_
_entity_poly.entity_id
_entity_poly.type
_entity_poly.pdbx_seq_one_letter_code
_entity_poly.pdbx_strand_id
1 'polypeptide(L)'
;MLFHRVREVEFVGGPFDGHRQTIRLSKEDCQQAIVIPVNENAYRRLAGLSPVPNAGASSYAVYELRKRDREYCYYFTVSKPPSEFEKESQRV
;
A
#
# COMPACT_ATOMS: atom_id res chain seq x y z
N MET A 1 -17.26 -12.12 19.10
CA MET A 1 -17.72 -11.33 17.93
C MET A 1 -16.52 -10.60 17.32
N LEU A 2 -16.09 -11.02 16.12
CA LEU A 2 -15.00 -10.39 15.38
C LEU A 2 -15.57 -9.21 14.55
N PHE A 3 -15.37 -7.99 15.02
CA PHE A 3 -15.78 -6.78 14.29
C PHE A 3 -14.79 -6.51 13.17
N HIS A 4 -15.17 -6.83 11.93
CA HIS A 4 -14.46 -6.36 10.73
C HIS A 4 -15.01 -4.97 10.40
N ARG A 5 -14.27 -3.90 10.75
CA ARG A 5 -14.66 -2.55 10.34
C ARG A 5 -14.02 -2.28 8.98
N VAL A 6 -14.85 -2.20 7.94
CA VAL A 6 -14.45 -1.66 6.64
C VAL A 6 -14.16 -0.17 6.84
N ARG A 7 -12.97 0.27 6.46
CA ARG A 7 -12.54 1.68 6.57
C ARG A 7 -11.83 2.13 5.31
N GLU A 8 -12.02 3.38 4.96
CA GLU A 8 -11.16 4.07 4.00
C GLU A 8 -9.87 4.47 4.72
N VAL A 9 -8.73 4.19 4.09
CA VAL A 9 -7.38 4.50 4.59
C VAL A 9 -6.65 5.32 3.54
N GLU A 10 -6.05 6.41 4.01
CA GLU A 10 -5.25 7.32 3.18
C GLU A 10 -3.77 6.95 3.22
N PHE A 11 -3.12 7.07 2.07
CA PHE A 11 -1.68 6.94 1.92
C PHE A 11 -1.03 8.31 2.10
N VAL A 12 -0.01 8.39 2.95
CA VAL A 12 0.69 9.63 3.30
C VAL A 12 2.16 9.51 2.94
N GLY A 13 2.61 10.37 2.02
CA GLY A 13 3.94 10.41 1.44
C GLY A 13 4.18 9.35 0.36
N GLY A 14 5.34 9.46 -0.30
CA GLY A 14 5.76 8.50 -1.31
C GLY A 14 4.94 8.51 -2.61
N PRO A 15 5.08 7.48 -3.45
CA PRO A 15 4.46 7.45 -4.79
C PRO A 15 2.93 7.40 -4.82
N PHE A 16 2.28 7.07 -3.70
CA PHE A 16 0.83 6.97 -3.58
C PHE A 16 0.24 8.04 -2.66
N ASP A 17 0.98 9.12 -2.38
CA ASP A 17 0.52 10.19 -1.50
C ASP A 17 -0.87 10.73 -1.88
N GLY A 18 -1.75 10.87 -0.89
CA GLY A 18 -3.15 11.27 -1.06
C GLY A 18 -4.07 10.21 -1.65
N HIS A 19 -3.56 9.03 -2.04
CA HIS A 19 -4.41 7.93 -2.49
C HIS A 19 -5.25 7.41 -1.33
N ARG A 20 -6.48 6.97 -1.63
CA ARG A 20 -7.40 6.39 -0.64
C ARG A 20 -7.86 5.02 -1.11
N GLN A 21 -7.82 4.06 -0.19
CA GLN A 21 -8.23 2.69 -0.45
C GLN A 21 -9.10 2.17 0.68
N THR A 22 -10.17 1.47 0.32
CA THR A 22 -11.02 0.76 1.27
C THR A 22 -10.37 -0.56 1.67
N ILE A 23 -10.06 -0.72 2.96
CA ILE A 23 -9.53 -1.97 3.51
C ILE A 23 -10.43 -2.50 4.63
N ARG A 24 -10.36 -3.81 4.85
CA ARG A 24 -11.00 -4.46 5.99
C ARG A 24 -9.96 -4.53 7.09
N LEU A 25 -10.16 -3.76 8.17
CA LEU A 25 -9.30 -3.83 9.34
C LEU A 25 -9.85 -4.86 10.33
N SER A 26 -9.11 -5.95 10.50
CA SER A 26 -9.22 -6.85 11.65
C SER A 26 -8.45 -6.26 12.84
N LYS A 27 -8.68 -6.81 14.04
CA LYS A 27 -7.98 -6.37 15.26
C LYS A 27 -6.48 -6.70 15.21
N GLU A 28 -6.08 -7.68 14.40
CA GLU A 28 -4.71 -8.13 14.18
C GLU A 28 -4.00 -7.25 13.12
N ASP A 29 -4.75 -6.57 12.25
CA ASP A 29 -4.18 -5.78 11.15
C ASP A 29 -3.63 -4.41 11.57
N CYS A 30 -3.85 -3.98 12.82
CA CYS A 30 -3.51 -2.64 13.29
C CYS A 30 -2.00 -2.33 13.37
N GLN A 31 -1.12 -3.26 13.01
CA GLN A 31 0.34 -3.07 12.90
C GLN A 31 0.91 -3.55 11.55
N GLN A 32 0.08 -3.77 10.53
CA GLN A 32 0.56 -4.29 9.25
C GLN A 32 1.32 -3.24 8.43
N ALA A 33 2.47 -3.66 7.90
CA ALA A 33 3.14 -2.99 6.80
C ALA A 33 2.70 -3.62 5.48
N ILE A 34 2.51 -2.80 4.46
CA ILE A 34 2.19 -3.25 3.11
C ILE A 34 3.30 -2.85 2.14
N VAL A 35 3.47 -3.67 1.11
CA VAL A 35 4.46 -3.46 0.05
C VAL A 35 3.71 -3.29 -1.26
N ILE A 36 3.91 -2.16 -1.91
CA ILE A 36 3.24 -1.84 -3.17
C ILE A 36 4.28 -1.76 -4.29
N PRO A 37 4.14 -2.52 -5.38
CA PRO A 37 4.99 -2.35 -6.55
C PRO A 37 4.72 -0.98 -7.18
N VAL A 38 5.80 -0.21 -7.37
CA VAL A 38 5.80 1.03 -8.13
C VAL A 38 6.20 0.69 -9.55
N ASN A 39 5.32 0.94 -10.50
CA ASN A 39 5.53 0.77 -11.93
C ASN A 39 4.57 1.69 -12.69
N GLU A 40 4.55 1.60 -14.02
CA GLU A 40 3.60 2.38 -14.83
C GLU A 40 2.14 2.15 -14.39
N ASN A 41 1.79 0.93 -13.97
CA ASN A 41 0.43 0.63 -13.51
C ASN A 41 0.04 1.32 -12.20
N ALA A 42 0.99 1.68 -11.34
CA ALA A 42 0.71 2.50 -10.17
C ALA A 42 0.07 3.84 -10.58
N TYR A 43 0.73 4.56 -11.49
CA TYR A 43 0.26 5.86 -11.96
C TYR A 43 -1.00 5.76 -12.83
N ARG A 44 -1.09 4.73 -13.66
CA ARG A 44 -2.31 4.48 -14.47
C ARG A 44 -3.53 4.24 -13.60
N ARG A 45 -3.40 3.48 -12.51
CA ARG A 45 -4.50 3.29 -11.53
C ARG A 45 -4.93 4.59 -10.89
N LEU A 46 -3.97 5.43 -10.48
CA LEU A 46 -4.27 6.76 -9.94
C LEU A 46 -4.98 7.66 -10.96
N ALA A 47 -4.66 7.50 -12.25
CA ALA A 47 -5.31 8.20 -13.35
C ALA A 47 -6.63 7.55 -13.84
N GLY A 48 -7.08 6.44 -13.24
CA GLY A 48 -8.29 5.72 -13.67
C GLY A 48 -8.16 4.98 -15.01
N LEU A 49 -6.93 4.70 -15.44
CA LEU A 49 -6.63 4.03 -16.70
C LEU A 49 -6.43 2.52 -16.52
N SER A 50 -6.72 1.77 -17.58
CA SER A 50 -6.47 0.32 -17.63
C SER A 50 -4.97 -0.01 -17.44
N PRO A 51 -4.64 -1.09 -16.72
CA PRO A 51 -3.26 -1.51 -16.52
C PRO A 51 -2.66 -2.08 -17.81
N VAL A 52 -1.35 -1.86 -17.98
CA VAL A 52 -0.52 -2.49 -19.01
C VAL A 52 -0.10 -3.89 -18.52
N PRO A 53 -0.29 -4.94 -19.33
CA PRO A 53 0.20 -6.28 -19.01
C PRO A 53 1.73 -6.31 -18.84
N ASN A 54 2.23 -7.18 -17.97
CA ASN A 54 3.67 -7.43 -17.77
C ASN A 54 4.52 -6.22 -17.34
N ALA A 55 3.91 -5.16 -16.79
CA ALA A 55 4.67 -4.05 -16.23
C ALA A 55 5.45 -4.49 -14.97
N GLY A 56 6.75 -4.71 -15.11
CA GLY A 56 7.65 -5.01 -13.99
C GLY A 56 7.72 -3.85 -12.98
N ALA A 57 7.97 -4.17 -11.71
CA ALA A 57 8.20 -3.15 -10.69
C ALA A 57 9.52 -2.40 -10.98
N SER A 58 9.50 -1.07 -10.99
CA SER A 58 10.71 -0.25 -11.00
C SER A 58 11.26 -0.08 -9.58
N SER A 59 10.37 -0.07 -8.58
CA SER A 59 10.70 -0.17 -7.17
C SER A 59 9.54 -0.77 -6.38
N TYR A 60 9.77 -1.05 -5.10
CA TYR A 60 8.71 -1.34 -4.14
C TYR A 60 8.66 -0.23 -3.11
N ALA A 61 7.45 0.25 -2.81
CA ALA A 61 7.20 1.21 -1.75
C ALA A 61 6.58 0.49 -0.55
N VAL A 62 7.17 0.71 0.63
CA VAL A 62 6.69 0.16 1.89
C VAL A 62 5.93 1.23 2.64
N TYR A 63 4.76 0.85 3.15
CA TYR A 63 3.94 1.70 3.99
C TYR A 63 3.61 0.99 5.28
N GLU A 64 3.61 1.70 6.39
CA GLU A 64 3.17 1.20 7.69
C GLU A 64 1.81 1.78 8.04
N LEU A 65 0.88 0.93 8.46
CA LEU A 65 -0.39 1.38 8.99
C LEU A 65 -0.16 2.06 10.33
N ARG A 66 -0.56 3.32 10.45
CA ARG A 66 -0.54 4.07 11.72
C ARG A 66 -1.90 4.70 11.96
N LYS A 67 -2.29 4.76 13.23
CA LYS A 67 -3.49 5.47 13.64
C LYS A 67 -3.16 6.92 13.93
N ARG A 68 -3.85 7.85 13.29
CA ARG A 68 -3.81 9.29 13.59
C ARG A 68 -5.21 9.72 14.04
N ASP A 69 -5.31 10.20 15.27
CA ASP A 69 -6.59 10.57 15.90
C ASP A 69 -7.64 9.45 15.85
N ARG A 70 -8.62 9.55 14.94
CA ARG A 70 -9.71 8.57 14.72
C ARG A 70 -9.60 7.83 13.38
N GLU A 71 -8.56 8.11 12.60
CA GLU A 71 -8.36 7.59 11.26
C GLU A 71 -7.12 6.71 11.19
N TYR A 72 -7.11 5.80 10.22
CA TYR A 72 -5.95 4.98 9.91
C TYR A 72 -5.35 5.50 8.61
N CYS A 73 -4.03 5.60 8.56
CA CYS A 73 -3.30 6.02 7.38
C CYS A 73 -2.10 5.08 7.16
N TYR A 74 -1.77 4.83 5.90
CA TYR A 74 -0.55 4.16 5.49
C TYR A 74 0.54 5.21 5.30
N TYR A 75 1.52 5.26 6.20
CA TYR A 75 2.64 6.19 6.08
C TYR A 75 3.78 5.55 5.31
N PHE A 76 4.27 6.24 4.28
CA PHE A 76 5.44 5.83 3.53
C PHE A 76 6.66 5.72 4.46
N THR A 77 7.37 4.60 4.38
CA THR A 77 8.58 4.38 5.17
C THR A 77 9.83 4.34 4.32
N VAL A 78 9.83 3.53 3.26
CA VAL A 78 10.99 3.34 2.39
C VAL A 78 10.58 2.90 1.00
N SER A 79 11.42 3.20 0.02
CA SER A 79 11.36 2.56 -1.29
C SER A 79 12.69 1.88 -1.59
N LYS A 80 12.63 0.68 -2.16
CA LYS A 80 13.79 -0.13 -2.52
C LYS A 80 13.70 -0.63 -3.95
N PRO A 81 14.83 -0.82 -4.65
CA PRO A 81 14.82 -1.47 -5.95
C PRO A 81 14.33 -2.92 -5.83
N PRO A 82 13.79 -3.52 -6.90
CA PRO A 82 13.30 -4.91 -6.87
C PRO A 82 14.36 -5.93 -6.44
N SER A 83 15.64 -5.66 -6.71
CA SER A 83 16.76 -6.52 -6.32
C SER A 83 16.96 -6.63 -4.81
N GLU A 84 16.49 -5.66 -4.03
CA GLU A 84 16.60 -5.64 -2.57
C GLU A 84 15.35 -6.17 -1.85
N PHE A 85 14.31 -6.53 -2.60
CA PHE A 85 13.12 -7.19 -2.06
C PHE A 85 13.29 -8.70 -2.22
N GLU A 86 13.66 -9.37 -1.12
CA GLU A 86 13.75 -10.83 -1.10
C GLU A 86 12.41 -11.44 -1.53
N LYS A 87 12.46 -12.45 -2.41
CA LYS A 87 11.30 -13.08 -3.05
C LYS A 87 10.24 -13.59 -2.06
N GLU A 88 10.57 -13.74 -0.78
CA GLU A 88 9.64 -14.15 0.28
C GLU A 88 8.66 -13.05 0.74
N SER A 89 9.00 -11.76 0.57
CA SER A 89 8.11 -10.66 0.99
C SER A 89 6.98 -10.33 0.01
N GLN A 90 6.88 -11.03 -1.14
CA GLN A 90 5.83 -10.83 -2.14
C GLN A 90 4.53 -11.63 -1.86
N ARG A 91 4.45 -12.32 -0.72
CA ARG A 91 3.32 -13.19 -0.33
C ARG A 91 2.39 -12.63 0.75
N VAL A 92 2.54 -11.36 1.14
CA VAL A 92 1.63 -10.72 2.12
C VAL A 92 0.43 -10.12 1.42
#